data_AF-A0A978TI98-F1
#
_entry.id   AF-A0A978TI98-F1
#
_cell.length_a   1.000
_cell.length_b   1.000
_cell.length_c   1.000
_cell.angle_alpha   90.00
_cell.angle_beta   90.00
_cell.angle_gamma   90.00
#
_symmetry.space_group_name_H-M   'P 1'
#
loop_
_entity.id
_entity.type
_entity.pdbx_description
1 polymer ?
#
loop_
_entity_poly.entity_id
_entity_poly.type
_entity_poly.pdbx_seq_one_letter_code
_entity_poly.pdbx_strand_id
1 'polypeptide(L)'
;MPRLKYGNGRIQRKMPTFEQGQRDAIVADLIVSILNQPLRDYTRSTPVILHVPNQATIEPDHGFWIENWQSVSGKKRIDLSTDPPPDLAQRPSTANSLGLAASFG
;
A
#
# COMPACT_ATOMS: atom_id res chain seq x y z
N MET A 1 -6.88 -8.52 -7.93
CA MET A 1 -8.28 -8.04 -7.81
C MET A 1 -8.30 -6.53 -7.99
N PRO A 2 -9.21 -5.96 -8.80
CA PRO A 2 -9.36 -4.52 -8.94
C PRO A 2 -9.69 -3.85 -7.60
N ARG A 3 -9.12 -2.67 -7.33
CA ARG A 3 -9.46 -1.87 -6.14
C ARG A 3 -10.34 -0.69 -6.56
N LEU A 4 -11.49 -0.55 -5.91
CA LEU A 4 -12.42 0.57 -6.12
C LEU A 4 -12.33 1.51 -4.93
N LYS A 5 -12.16 2.81 -5.21
CA LYS A 5 -12.27 3.89 -4.22
C LYS A 5 -13.39 4.83 -4.61
N TYR A 6 -14.18 5.23 -3.63
CA TYR A 6 -15.20 6.27 -3.78
C TYR A 6 -14.72 7.54 -3.06
N GLY A 7 -14.66 8.66 -3.77
CA GLY A 7 -14.27 9.95 -3.22
C GLY A 7 -14.60 11.10 -4.17
N ASN A 8 -15.03 12.24 -3.62
CA ASN A 8 -15.43 13.44 -4.37
C ASN A 8 -16.50 13.17 -5.46
N GLY A 9 -17.47 12.30 -5.18
CA GLY A 9 -18.54 11.94 -6.13
C GLY A 9 -18.09 11.12 -7.34
N ARG A 10 -16.85 10.62 -7.36
CA ARG A 10 -16.30 9.82 -8.46
C ARG A 10 -15.82 8.46 -7.96
N ILE A 11 -16.01 7.43 -8.78
CA ILE A 11 -15.39 6.12 -8.58
C ILE A 11 -14.02 6.15 -9.25
N GLN A 12 -12.96 6.00 -8.45
CA GLN A 12 -11.62 5.78 -8.95
C GLN A 12 -11.31 4.28 -8.93
N ARG A 13 -10.98 3.72 -10.09
CA ARG A 13 -10.56 2.33 -10.22
C ARG A 13 -9.05 2.28 -10.36
N LYS A 14 -8.36 1.68 -9.38
CA LYS A 14 -6.99 1.20 -9.60
C LYS A 14 -7.07 -0.17 -10.25
N MET A 15 -6.67 -0.24 -11.51
CA MET A 15 -6.55 -1.48 -12.26
C MET A 15 -5.12 -1.59 -12.78
N PRO A 16 -4.18 -2.14 -11.99
CA PRO A 16 -2.86 -2.43 -12.52
C PRO A 16 -3.01 -3.43 -13.68
N THR A 17 -2.28 -3.20 -14.77
CA THR A 17 -2.14 -4.21 -15.82
C THR A 17 -1.42 -5.43 -15.25
N PHE A 18 -1.56 -6.58 -15.91
CA PHE A 18 -0.88 -7.81 -15.49
C PHE A 18 0.64 -7.62 -15.38
N GLU A 19 1.26 -6.99 -16.37
CA GLU A 19 2.68 -6.65 -16.35
C GLU A 19 3.06 -5.71 -15.21
N GLN A 20 2.22 -4.71 -14.92
CA GLN A 20 2.47 -3.76 -13.83
C GLN A 20 2.41 -4.48 -12.47
N GLY A 21 1.41 -5.34 -12.28
CA GLY A 21 1.32 -6.19 -11.09
C GLY A 21 2.53 -7.09 -10.91
N GLN A 22 3.08 -7.66 -11.99
CA GLN A 22 4.30 -8.45 -11.93
C GLN A 22 5.52 -7.61 -11.53
N ARG A 23 5.69 -6.42 -12.12
CA ARG A 23 6.82 -5.53 -11.77
C ARG A 23 6.77 -5.10 -10.31
N ASP A 24 5.59 -4.71 -9.83
CA ASP A 24 5.41 -4.32 -8.43
C ASP A 24 5.68 -5.51 -7.49
N ALA A 25 5.27 -6.72 -7.85
CA ALA A 25 5.59 -7.94 -7.09
C ALA A 25 7.10 -8.22 -7.04
N ILE A 26 7.80 -8.14 -8.18
CA ILE A 26 9.26 -8.36 -8.26
C ILE A 26 10.01 -7.40 -7.33
N VAL A 27 9.62 -6.13 -7.31
CA VAL A 27 10.24 -5.13 -6.40
C VAL A 27 9.97 -5.49 -4.94
N ALA A 28 8.74 -5.89 -4.61
CA ALA A 28 8.39 -6.26 -3.25
C ALA A 28 9.17 -7.51 -2.77
N ASP A 29 9.33 -8.50 -3.66
CA ASP A 29 10.05 -9.73 -3.38
C ASP A 29 11.56 -9.50 -3.28
N LEU A 30 12.11 -8.55 -4.05
CA LEU A 30 13.49 -8.11 -3.90
C LEU A 30 13.72 -7.49 -2.51
N ILE A 31 12.83 -6.61 -2.06
CA ILE A 31 12.91 -6.01 -0.72
C ILE A 31 12.87 -7.10 0.36
N VAL A 32 11.94 -8.06 0.26
CA VAL A 32 11.87 -9.21 1.17
C VAL A 32 13.16 -10.02 1.15
N SER A 33 13.71 -10.29 -0.03
CA SER A 33 14.95 -11.06 -0.18
C SER A 33 16.15 -10.37 0.47
N ILE A 34 16.18 -9.03 0.43
CA ILE A 34 17.20 -8.23 1.13
C ILE A 34 16.98 -8.30 2.65
N LEU A 35 15.75 -8.10 3.12
CA LEU A 35 15.42 -8.07 4.56
C LEU A 35 15.52 -9.44 5.24
N ASN A 36 15.37 -10.55 4.50
CA ASN A 36 15.51 -11.92 5.03
C ASN A 36 16.96 -12.38 5.22
N GLN A 37 17.95 -11.60 4.76
CA GLN A 37 19.34 -11.82 5.17
C GLN A 37 19.47 -11.56 6.69
N PRO A 38 20.52 -12.03 7.39
CA PRO A 38 20.65 -11.94 8.85
C PRO A 38 20.82 -10.51 9.42
N LEU A 39 20.28 -9.49 8.74
CA LEU A 39 20.41 -8.08 9.07
C LEU A 39 19.47 -7.59 10.18
N ARG A 40 18.19 -8.01 10.24
CA ARG A 40 17.19 -7.59 11.28
C ARG A 40 15.81 -8.24 11.07
N ASP A 41 15.04 -8.34 12.15
CA ASP A 41 13.60 -8.63 12.09
C ASP A 41 12.81 -7.47 11.48
N TYR A 42 11.68 -7.76 10.83
CA TYR A 42 10.81 -6.76 10.24
C TYR A 42 9.34 -7.22 10.18
N THR A 43 8.42 -6.30 9.94
CA THR A 43 6.99 -6.58 9.66
C THR A 43 6.61 -6.03 8.30
N ARG A 44 5.98 -6.87 7.47
CA ARG A 44 5.40 -6.49 6.17
C ARG A 44 3.88 -6.60 6.25
N SER A 45 3.16 -5.65 5.65
CA SER A 45 1.70 -5.72 5.54
C SER A 45 1.20 -5.34 4.15
N THR A 46 0.12 -6.02 3.72
CA THR A 46 -0.52 -5.89 2.40
C THR A 46 -2.02 -6.21 2.49
N PRO A 47 -2.92 -5.36 1.96
CA PRO A 47 -2.79 -3.92 1.81
C PRO A 47 -2.95 -3.18 3.14
N VAL A 48 -2.19 -2.11 3.35
CA VAL A 48 -2.37 -1.24 4.51
C VAL A 48 -3.21 -0.04 4.11
N ILE A 49 -4.40 0.10 4.69
CA ILE A 49 -5.13 1.37 4.64
C ILE A 49 -4.43 2.30 5.64
N LEU A 50 -3.52 3.14 5.15
CA LEU A 50 -2.87 4.15 5.98
C LEU A 50 -3.83 5.31 6.16
N HIS A 51 -4.49 5.38 7.31
CA HIS A 51 -5.27 6.53 7.69
C HIS A 51 -4.36 7.56 8.38
N VAL A 52 -3.95 8.59 7.64
CA VAL A 52 -3.23 9.74 8.21
C VAL A 52 -4.24 10.86 8.48
N PRO A 53 -4.42 11.31 9.73
CA PRO A 53 -5.27 12.46 10.02
C PRO A 53 -4.83 13.69 9.21
N ASN A 54 -5.78 14.42 8.63
CA ASN A 54 -5.57 15.65 7.86
C ASN A 54 -4.71 15.52 6.58
N GLN A 55 -4.45 14.31 6.08
CA GLN A 55 -3.81 14.09 4.78
C GLN A 55 -4.65 13.14 3.91
N ALA A 56 -4.42 13.20 2.58
CA ALA A 56 -5.05 12.27 1.65
C ALA A 56 -4.68 10.83 2.03
N THR A 57 -5.66 9.92 2.08
CA THR A 57 -5.42 8.49 2.35
C THR A 57 -4.51 7.90 1.28
N ILE A 58 -3.26 7.64 1.62
CA ILE A 58 -2.28 7.03 0.73
C ILE A 58 -2.33 5.53 0.96
N GLU A 59 -2.67 4.77 -0.07
CA GLU A 59 -2.60 3.31 -0.03
C GLU A 59 -1.37 2.83 -0.79
N PRO A 60 -0.26 2.53 -0.08
CA PRO A 60 0.81 1.73 -0.65
C PRO A 60 0.33 0.28 -0.82
N ASP A 61 0.90 -0.43 -1.79
CA ASP A 61 0.62 -1.86 -1.93
C ASP A 61 1.39 -2.67 -0.88
N HIS A 62 2.56 -2.19 -0.44
CA HIS A 62 3.37 -2.78 0.62
C HIS A 62 3.91 -1.71 1.58
N GLY A 63 3.82 -1.99 2.89
CA GLY A 63 4.55 -1.27 3.93
C GLY A 63 5.50 -2.21 4.67
N PHE A 64 6.72 -1.75 4.95
CA PHE A 64 7.76 -2.47 5.66
C PHE A 64 8.19 -1.65 6.88
N TRP A 65 8.01 -2.23 8.06
CA TRP A 65 8.52 -1.72 9.33
C TRP A 65 9.76 -2.51 9.72
N ILE A 66 10.87 -1.82 9.89
CA ILE A 66 12.19 -2.37 10.16
C ILE A 66 12.64 -1.93 11.55
N GLU A 67 12.61 -0.64 11.87
CA GLU A 67 13.06 -0.16 13.19
C GLU A 67 12.00 -0.40 14.27
N ASN A 68 10.73 -0.10 13.97
CA ASN A 68 9.62 -0.19 14.93
C ASN A 68 8.70 -1.39 14.65
N TRP A 69 9.25 -2.48 14.12
CA TRP A 69 8.46 -3.62 13.65
C TRP A 69 7.61 -4.28 14.75
N GLN A 70 8.10 -4.35 15.99
CA GLN A 70 7.32 -4.94 17.09
C GLN A 70 6.03 -4.18 17.39
N SER A 71 6.01 -2.87 17.14
CA SER A 71 4.85 -2.01 17.43
C SER A 71 3.64 -2.31 16.54
N VAL A 72 3.87 -2.94 15.39
CA VAL A 72 2.83 -3.29 14.41
C VAL A 72 2.72 -4.79 14.15
N SER A 73 3.68 -5.59 14.62
CA SER A 73 3.69 -7.04 14.44
C SER A 73 2.42 -7.69 15.02
N GLY A 74 1.81 -8.60 14.25
CA GLY A 74 0.60 -9.33 14.65
C GLY A 74 -0.69 -8.51 14.67
N LYS A 75 -0.65 -7.19 14.43
CA LYS A 75 -1.87 -6.37 14.36
C LYS A 75 -2.68 -6.70 13.12
N LYS A 76 -4.01 -6.83 13.28
CA LYS A 76 -4.95 -7.00 12.17
C LYS A 76 -5.17 -5.70 11.38
N ARG A 77 -4.91 -4.55 11.99
CA ARG A 77 -5.07 -3.21 11.41
C ARG A 77 -4.02 -2.28 12.00
N ILE A 78 -3.44 -1.44 11.15
CA ILE A 78 -2.45 -0.43 11.51
C ILE A 78 -3.14 0.94 11.39
N ASP A 79 -3.08 1.73 12.45
CA ASP A 79 -3.64 3.08 12.49
C ASP A 79 -2.52 4.10 12.64
N LEU A 80 -2.21 4.85 11.58
CA LEU A 80 -1.10 5.82 11.60
C LEU A 80 -1.35 7.05 12.49
N SER A 81 -2.53 7.18 13.10
CA SER A 81 -2.72 8.16 14.18
C SER A 81 -2.04 7.74 15.48
N THR A 82 -1.79 6.44 15.68
CA THR A 82 -1.23 5.86 16.90
C THR A 82 0.00 4.98 16.67
N ASP A 83 0.09 4.33 15.51
CA ASP A 83 1.16 3.45 15.12
C ASP A 83 2.24 4.20 14.35
N PRO A 84 3.52 3.80 14.47
CA PRO A 84 4.57 4.40 13.68
C PRO A 84 4.33 4.16 12.18
N PRO A 85 4.72 5.09 11.30
CA PRO A 85 4.71 4.85 9.85
C PRO A 85 5.75 3.79 9.47
N PRO A 86 5.58 3.11 8.32
CA PRO A 86 6.59 2.18 7.82
C PRO A 86 7.87 2.92 7.42
N ASP A 87 9.01 2.30 7.64
CA ASP A 87 10.32 2.78 7.19
C ASP A 87 10.42 2.81 5.66
N LEU A 88 9.80 1.83 5.00
CA LEU A 88 9.72 1.76 3.54
C LEU A 88 8.30 1.45 3.08
N ALA A 89 7.78 2.28 2.18
CA ALA A 89 6.46 2.10 1.58
C ALA A 89 6.58 2.01 0.06
N GLN A 90 6.18 0.87 -0.51
CA GLN A 90 6.13 0.70 -1.95
C GLN A 90 4.79 1.21 -2.48
N ARG A 91 4.86 2.21 -3.36
CA ARG A 91 3.70 2.65 -4.14
C ARG A 91 3.71 1.96 -5.50
N PRO A 92 2.55 1.58 -6.05
CA PRO A 92 2.48 1.10 -7.41
C PRO A 92 2.90 2.22 -8.38
N SER A 93 3.62 1.83 -9.44
CA SER A 93 3.86 2.73 -10.56
C SER A 93 2.52 3.12 -11.18
N THR A 94 2.22 4.42 -11.22
CA THR A 94 0.92 4.94 -11.64
C THR A 94 0.96 5.20 -13.14
N ALA A 95 0.21 4.42 -13.93
CA ALA A 95 -0.21 4.82 -15.27
C ALA A 95 -1.68 4.43 -15.49
N ASN A 96 -2.48 5.39 -15.97
CA ASN A 96 -3.93 5.37 -16.27
C ASN A 96 -4.91 5.41 -15.09
N SER A 97 -5.22 6.62 -14.62
CA SER A 97 -6.52 6.94 -14.02
C SER A 97 -7.55 7.18 -15.13
N LEU A 98 -8.29 6.16 -15.55
CA LEU A 98 -9.50 6.36 -16.37
C LEU A 98 -10.67 6.68 -15.44
N GLY A 99 -11.09 7.95 -15.42
CA GLY A 99 -12.29 8.37 -14.72
C GLY A 99 -13.55 7.93 -15.47
N LEU A 100 -14.26 6.93 -14.95
CA LEU A 100 -15.62 6.62 -15.40
C LEU A 100 -16.58 7.61 -14.71
N ALA A 101 -17.00 8.63 -15.46
CA ALA A 101 -18.17 9.43 -15.08
C ALA A 101 -19.42 8.65 -15.47
N ALA A 102 -20.09 8.04 -14.49
CA ALA A 102 -21.46 7.57 -14.68
C ALA A 102 -22.39 8.77 -14.46
N SER A 103 -22.78 9.43 -15.55
CA SER A 103 -23.97 10.29 -15.55
C SER A 103 -25.19 9.37 -15.54
N PHE A 104 -25.94 9.35 -14.45
CA PHE A 104 -27.30 8.81 -14.47
C PHE A 104 -28.24 9.98 -14.74
N GLY A 105 -29.00 9.88 -15.84
CA GLY A 105 -30.15 10.74 -16.14
C GLY A 105 -31.41 10.27 -15.42
#